data_AF-A0A1N7JJX4-F1
#
_entry.id   AF-A0A1N7JJX4-F1
#
_cell.length_a   1.000
_cell.length_b   1.000
_cell.length_c   1.000
_cell.angle_alpha   90.00
_cell.angle_beta   90.00
_cell.angle_gamma   90.00
#
_symmetry.space_group_name_H-M   'P 1'
#
loop_
_entity.id
_entity.type
_entity.pdbx_description
1 polymer ?
#
loop_
_entity_poly.entity_id
_entity_poly.type
_entity_poly.pdbx_seq_one_letter_code
_entity_poly.pdbx_strand_id
1 'polypeptide(L)'
;FDWQLNDTTHFIRMMSPDAGGTDAVSQNRGFVAVPEIGDQVMVNFEYHNPDFPFAMGGMFHGGVGLGGGVDNRVKSLQTRSGHRLVFTEDESILLTDKSGNALKFDTEGSNINITAPETITIKSKNLKFDIEENIETKAGKDMDTNVGQNIKIIARQEISQDSGKRTIISAGTNTEISAKAHLDLYGKEKFIGYTDGQTEFGAKDRMHVYGSNSLLTAIDKIEYKAPQMNKLPQNGEFEYTKEKQIVSIQWMDGDMKDIIDTAFIGEKISILVYTRNYDEGETIDVDVEHDYNNEKKEITYSGVVNKEGFAELKEKVEIEKQKEEDSSEKNI
;
A
#
# COMPACT_ATOMS: atom_id res chain seq x y z
N PHE A 1 30.29 -30.63 38.52
CA PHE A 1 29.87 -29.59 39.50
C PHE A 1 31.11 -28.91 40.08
N ASP A 2 31.01 -27.68 40.59
CA ASP A 2 32.18 -26.91 41.08
C ASP A 2 33.01 -27.62 42.16
N TRP A 3 32.40 -28.53 42.91
CA TRP A 3 33.04 -29.34 43.95
C TRP A 3 33.61 -30.68 43.45
N GLN A 4 33.36 -31.05 42.19
CA GLN A 4 33.92 -32.25 41.56
C GLN A 4 35.22 -31.93 40.83
N LEU A 5 36.16 -32.87 40.88
CA LEU A 5 37.44 -32.77 40.17
C LEU A 5 37.35 -33.23 38.70
N ASN A 6 36.21 -33.84 38.30
CA ASN A 6 35.96 -34.29 36.94
C ASN A 6 35.26 -33.19 36.14
N ASP A 7 35.60 -33.10 34.85
CA ASP A 7 35.09 -32.04 33.97
C ASP A 7 33.61 -32.19 33.58
N THR A 8 33.02 -33.39 33.71
CA THR A 8 31.64 -33.67 33.29
C THR A 8 30.91 -34.62 34.24
N THR A 9 29.57 -34.58 34.18
CA THR A 9 28.67 -35.52 34.87
C THR A 9 28.02 -36.47 33.86
N HIS A 10 27.30 -37.50 34.34
CA HIS A 10 26.32 -38.19 33.50
C HIS A 10 25.19 -37.24 33.08
N PHE A 11 24.38 -37.64 32.09
CA PHE A 11 23.17 -36.90 31.73
C PHE A 11 22.21 -36.81 32.93
N ILE A 12 21.70 -35.61 33.16
CA ILE A 12 20.76 -35.32 34.23
C ILE A 12 19.43 -34.86 33.64
N ARG A 13 18.33 -35.06 34.38
CA ARG A 13 17.00 -34.57 33.97
C ARG A 13 16.88 -33.06 34.23
N MET A 14 15.99 -32.40 33.47
CA MET A 14 15.66 -30.99 33.63
C MET A 14 14.19 -30.86 34.05
N MET A 15 13.94 -30.17 35.15
CA MET A 15 12.59 -29.85 35.64
C MET A 15 11.96 -28.77 34.76
N SER A 16 10.90 -29.11 34.04
CA SER A 16 10.14 -28.14 33.27
C SER A 16 8.91 -27.66 34.06
N PRO A 17 8.51 -26.38 33.94
CA PRO A 17 7.27 -25.87 34.54
C PRO A 17 6.03 -26.67 34.12
N ASP A 18 6.05 -27.23 32.92
CA ASP A 18 5.03 -28.12 32.39
C ASP A 18 5.69 -29.18 31.51
N ALA A 19 5.46 -30.46 31.78
CA ALA A 19 6.00 -31.58 31.00
C ALA A 19 5.04 -32.77 31.01
N GLY A 20 4.93 -33.49 29.89
CA GLY A 20 4.12 -34.72 29.80
C GLY A 20 3.98 -35.27 28.39
N GLY A 21 2.97 -36.10 28.20
CA GLY A 21 2.59 -36.67 26.90
C GLY A 21 1.12 -37.11 26.91
N THR A 22 0.53 -37.25 25.72
CA THR A 22 -0.82 -37.77 25.50
C THR A 22 -0.82 -38.73 24.31
N ASP A 23 -1.93 -39.44 24.07
CA ASP A 23 -2.09 -40.29 22.88
C ASP A 23 -1.95 -39.49 21.56
N ALA A 24 -2.25 -38.18 21.58
CA ALA A 24 -2.13 -37.31 20.43
C ALA A 24 -0.74 -36.63 20.31
N VAL A 25 -0.05 -36.40 21.43
CA VAL A 25 1.27 -35.75 21.48
C VAL A 25 2.20 -36.58 22.36
N SER A 26 2.95 -37.49 21.72
CA SER A 26 3.78 -38.47 22.42
C SER A 26 5.12 -37.94 22.90
N GLN A 27 5.55 -36.75 22.46
CA GLN A 27 6.85 -36.14 22.83
C GLN A 27 6.74 -34.63 23.01
N ASN A 28 7.55 -34.08 23.92
CA ASN A 28 7.72 -32.64 24.14
C ASN A 28 6.43 -31.84 24.33
N ARG A 29 5.40 -32.44 24.93
CA ARG A 29 4.22 -31.70 25.35
C ARG A 29 4.54 -30.91 26.62
N GLY A 30 4.45 -29.59 26.55
CA GLY A 30 4.70 -28.68 27.67
C GLY A 30 5.71 -27.59 27.33
N PHE A 31 6.40 -27.08 28.35
CA PHE A 31 7.42 -26.03 28.22
C PHE A 31 8.81 -26.65 28.06
N VAL A 32 9.37 -26.59 26.86
CA VAL A 32 10.70 -27.14 26.56
C VAL A 32 11.67 -26.00 26.25
N ALA A 33 12.46 -25.61 27.26
CA ALA A 33 13.57 -24.68 27.12
C ALA A 33 14.81 -25.28 27.80
N VAL A 34 15.75 -25.78 27.00
CA VAL A 34 16.96 -26.44 27.51
C VAL A 34 18.08 -25.41 27.63
N PRO A 35 18.77 -25.34 28.78
CA PRO A 35 19.93 -24.46 28.95
C PRO A 35 21.01 -24.71 27.89
N GLU A 36 21.70 -23.65 27.48
CA GLU A 36 22.79 -23.71 26.51
C GLU A 36 24.12 -24.04 27.20
N ILE A 37 25.13 -24.45 26.42
CA ILE A 37 26.49 -24.64 26.95
C ILE A 37 27.00 -23.31 27.48
N GLY A 38 27.37 -23.28 28.76
CA GLY A 38 27.84 -22.09 29.47
C GLY A 38 26.78 -21.43 30.36
N ASP A 39 25.51 -21.82 30.24
CA ASP A 39 24.46 -21.33 31.14
C ASP A 39 24.63 -21.88 32.55
N GLN A 40 24.31 -21.05 33.54
CA GLN A 40 24.26 -21.49 34.93
C GLN A 40 22.90 -22.11 35.21
N VAL A 41 22.92 -23.30 35.82
CA VAL A 41 21.72 -24.05 36.21
C VAL A 41 21.73 -24.32 37.71
N MET A 42 20.56 -24.22 38.33
CA MET A 42 20.39 -24.67 39.70
C MET A 42 20.15 -26.18 39.68
N VAL A 43 20.94 -26.93 40.45
CA VAL A 43 20.84 -28.39 40.53
C VAL A 43 20.36 -28.80 41.91
N ASN A 44 19.48 -29.78 41.95
CA ASN A 44 19.02 -30.44 43.16
C ASN A 44 19.14 -31.96 42.99
N PHE A 45 18.92 -32.70 44.07
CA PHE A 45 19.20 -34.13 44.13
C PHE A 45 17.96 -34.89 44.57
N GLU A 46 17.53 -35.87 43.78
CA GLU A 46 16.38 -36.71 44.15
C GLU A 46 16.69 -37.46 45.44
N TYR A 47 15.72 -37.46 46.36
CA TYR A 47 15.86 -38.09 47.67
C TYR A 47 17.05 -37.58 48.50
N HIS A 48 17.58 -36.38 48.20
CA HIS A 48 18.82 -35.83 48.79
C HIS A 48 20.05 -36.72 48.56
N ASN A 49 20.08 -37.52 47.49
CA ASN A 49 21.20 -38.37 47.13
C ASN A 49 22.04 -37.74 45.99
N PRO A 50 23.33 -37.40 46.23
CA PRO A 50 24.24 -36.83 45.22
C PRO A 50 24.36 -37.60 43.91
N ASP A 51 24.05 -38.89 43.89
CA ASP A 51 24.09 -39.75 42.71
C ASP A 51 22.88 -39.56 41.77
N PHE A 52 21.81 -38.88 42.22
CA PHE A 52 20.61 -38.60 41.42
C PHE A 52 20.36 -37.09 41.21
N PRO A 53 21.28 -36.37 40.56
CA PRO A 53 21.09 -34.95 40.26
C PRO A 53 20.01 -34.71 39.19
N PHE A 54 19.31 -33.58 39.32
CA PHE A 54 18.46 -33.00 38.28
C PHE A 54 18.56 -31.47 38.31
N ALA A 55 18.44 -30.82 37.15
CA ALA A 55 18.40 -29.37 37.05
C ALA A 55 16.99 -28.86 37.37
N MET A 56 16.88 -27.84 38.23
CA MET A 56 15.63 -27.16 38.57
C MET A 56 15.27 -26.05 37.57
N GLY A 57 16.27 -25.45 36.92
CA GLY A 57 16.10 -24.35 35.97
C GLY A 57 17.38 -23.55 35.76
N GLY A 58 17.36 -22.68 34.75
CA GLY A 58 18.44 -21.72 34.50
C GLY A 58 18.43 -20.56 35.48
N MET A 59 19.60 -19.98 35.76
CA MET A 59 19.77 -18.81 36.62
C MET A 59 20.57 -17.74 35.86
N PHE A 60 20.03 -16.53 35.78
CA PHE A 60 20.79 -15.40 35.26
C PHE A 60 21.87 -14.98 36.27
N HIS A 61 23.08 -14.70 35.79
CA HIS A 61 24.13 -14.04 36.57
C HIS A 61 24.34 -12.60 36.07
N GLY A 62 25.11 -11.79 36.81
CA GLY A 62 25.30 -10.36 36.53
C GLY A 62 25.93 -10.01 35.17
N GLY A 63 26.41 -11.01 34.42
CA GLY A 63 26.93 -10.81 33.06
C GLY A 63 25.90 -10.99 31.95
N VAL A 64 24.75 -11.63 32.24
CA VAL A 64 23.72 -11.98 31.24
C VAL A 64 22.29 -11.58 31.66
N GLY A 65 22.08 -11.25 32.95
CA GLY A 65 20.78 -10.82 33.47
C GLY A 65 20.66 -9.30 33.54
N LEU A 66 19.92 -8.70 32.60
CA LEU A 66 19.52 -7.28 32.67
C LEU A 66 18.20 -7.07 33.45
N GLY A 67 17.45 -8.14 33.73
CA GLY A 67 16.13 -8.07 34.37
C GLY A 67 15.07 -7.43 33.46
N GLY A 68 13.94 -7.02 34.06
CA GLY A 68 12.84 -6.37 33.34
C GLY A 68 13.00 -4.86 33.13
N GLY A 69 14.23 -4.35 33.23
CA GLY A 69 14.51 -2.91 33.18
C GLY A 69 14.05 -2.14 34.42
N VAL A 70 14.01 -0.80 34.32
CA VAL A 70 13.51 0.09 35.39
C VAL A 70 12.07 -0.28 35.73
N ASP A 71 11.79 -0.38 37.02
CA ASP A 71 10.48 -0.78 37.58
C ASP A 71 9.92 -2.09 37.03
N ASN A 72 10.79 -2.98 36.51
CA ASN A 72 10.40 -4.25 35.90
C ASN A 72 9.36 -4.06 34.77
N ARG A 73 9.45 -2.96 34.00
CA ARG A 73 8.45 -2.58 32.99
C ARG A 73 8.47 -3.40 31.70
N VAL A 74 9.46 -4.27 31.52
CA VAL A 74 9.61 -5.10 30.33
C VAL A 74 9.61 -6.57 30.73
N LYS A 75 8.68 -7.35 30.17
CA LYS A 75 8.65 -8.81 30.31
C LYS A 75 8.87 -9.41 28.94
N SER A 76 9.72 -10.42 28.83
CA SER A 76 10.03 -10.99 27.52
C SER A 76 10.43 -12.46 27.55
N LEU A 77 10.21 -13.12 26.43
CA LEU A 77 10.82 -14.40 26.07
C LEU A 77 11.80 -14.15 24.93
N GLN A 78 13.05 -14.60 25.08
CA GLN A 78 14.11 -14.34 24.11
C GLN A 78 14.90 -15.63 23.86
N THR A 79 15.13 -15.95 22.58
CA THR A 79 15.96 -17.10 22.19
C THR A 79 17.41 -16.69 22.01
N ARG A 80 18.33 -17.65 22.06
CA ARG A 80 19.77 -17.43 21.75
C ARG A 80 19.98 -16.75 20.39
N SER A 81 19.14 -17.07 19.41
CA SER A 81 19.21 -16.49 18.06
C SER A 81 18.60 -15.08 17.96
N GLY A 82 18.04 -14.53 19.03
CA GLY A 82 17.49 -13.17 19.04
C GLY A 82 16.04 -13.05 18.57
N HIS A 83 15.25 -14.13 18.59
CA HIS A 83 13.79 -14.03 18.45
C HIS A 83 13.19 -13.61 19.79
N ARG A 84 12.17 -12.74 19.77
CA ARG A 84 11.65 -12.09 20.98
C ARG A 84 10.13 -12.02 20.95
N LEU A 85 9.51 -12.33 22.08
CA LEU A 85 8.16 -11.90 22.45
C LEU A 85 8.30 -10.94 23.62
N VAL A 86 7.86 -9.70 23.47
CA VAL A 86 8.07 -8.63 24.46
C VAL A 86 6.73 -7.99 24.81
N PHE A 87 6.52 -7.80 26.11
CA PHE A 87 5.42 -7.07 26.71
C PHE A 87 5.97 -5.88 27.47
N THR A 88 5.36 -4.72 27.29
CA THR A 88 5.82 -3.48 27.93
C THR A 88 4.67 -2.79 28.65
N GLU A 89 4.97 -2.10 29.76
CA GLU A 89 3.96 -1.37 30.55
C GLU A 89 3.52 -0.03 29.91
N ASP A 90 4.19 0.44 28.87
CA ASP A 90 3.68 1.43 27.89
C ASP A 90 2.72 0.80 26.86
N GLU A 91 2.09 -0.32 27.25
CA GLU A 91 0.97 -0.97 26.58
C GLU A 91 1.27 -1.51 25.16
N SER A 92 2.47 -2.05 24.93
CA SER A 92 2.79 -2.70 23.64
C SER A 92 3.06 -4.20 23.77
N ILE A 93 2.73 -4.94 22.71
CA ILE A 93 3.10 -6.35 22.55
C ILE A 93 3.84 -6.51 21.22
N LEU A 94 5.06 -7.07 21.27
CA LEU A 94 5.91 -7.27 20.10
C LEU A 94 6.33 -8.72 19.95
N LEU A 95 6.03 -9.32 18.81
CA LEU A 95 6.64 -10.57 18.35
C LEU A 95 7.59 -10.25 17.20
N THR A 96 8.89 -10.52 17.36
CA THR A 96 9.90 -10.18 16.36
C THR A 96 10.97 -11.25 16.23
N ASP A 97 11.59 -11.34 15.05
CA ASP A 97 12.81 -12.09 14.84
C ASP A 97 14.04 -11.18 14.70
N LYS A 98 15.22 -11.80 14.56
CA LYS A 98 16.49 -11.10 14.31
C LYS A 98 16.59 -10.49 12.91
N SER A 99 15.69 -10.84 12.00
CA SER A 99 15.73 -10.47 10.58
C SER A 99 14.83 -9.27 10.28
N GLY A 100 14.08 -8.77 11.25
CA GLY A 100 13.20 -7.60 11.12
C GLY A 100 11.74 -7.94 10.81
N ASN A 101 11.34 -9.21 10.85
CA ASN A 101 9.92 -9.56 10.80
C ASN A 101 9.26 -9.20 12.13
N ALA A 102 8.13 -8.50 12.10
CA ALA A 102 7.46 -8.00 13.30
C ALA A 102 5.94 -8.10 13.21
N LEU A 103 5.33 -8.49 14.33
CA LEU A 103 3.92 -8.29 14.64
C LEU A 103 3.83 -7.46 15.93
N LYS A 104 3.34 -6.23 15.80
CA LYS A 104 3.26 -5.27 16.92
C LYS A 104 1.81 -4.89 17.18
N PHE A 105 1.38 -5.05 18.42
CA PHE A 105 0.15 -4.48 18.96
C PHE A 105 0.54 -3.22 19.74
N ASP A 106 -0.02 -2.09 19.32
CA ASP A 106 0.16 -0.78 19.92
C ASP A 106 -1.17 -0.39 20.57
N THR A 107 -1.24 -0.43 21.90
CA THR A 107 -2.51 -0.17 22.61
C THR A 107 -2.79 1.33 22.72
N GLU A 108 -1.75 2.15 22.87
CA GLU A 108 -1.90 3.62 22.96
C GLU A 108 -2.51 4.18 21.66
N GLY A 109 -1.99 3.75 20.51
CA GLY A 109 -2.57 4.08 19.20
C GLY A 109 -3.73 3.18 18.78
N SER A 110 -3.99 2.09 19.50
CA SER A 110 -4.95 1.03 19.13
C SER A 110 -4.69 0.41 17.74
N ASN A 111 -3.42 0.26 17.36
CA ASN A 111 -2.98 -0.20 16.04
C ASN A 111 -2.38 -1.61 16.07
N ILE A 112 -2.48 -2.32 14.94
CA ILE A 112 -1.75 -3.56 14.69
C ILE A 112 -0.86 -3.35 13.46
N ASN A 113 0.44 -3.58 13.61
CA ASN A 113 1.42 -3.48 12.53
C ASN A 113 2.01 -4.86 12.22
N ILE A 114 2.00 -5.23 10.93
CA ILE A 114 2.61 -6.45 10.42
C ILE A 114 3.65 -6.04 9.40
N THR A 115 4.91 -6.43 9.63
CA THR A 115 6.03 -6.05 8.77
C THR A 115 6.91 -7.25 8.46
N ALA A 116 7.29 -7.39 7.19
CA ALA A 116 8.27 -8.36 6.73
C ALA A 116 9.16 -7.69 5.66
N PRO A 117 10.49 -7.85 5.70
CA PRO A 117 11.38 -7.26 4.69
C PRO A 117 11.21 -7.81 3.27
N GLU A 118 10.64 -9.01 3.11
CA GLU A 118 10.54 -9.69 1.82
C GLU A 118 9.10 -10.01 1.42
N THR A 119 8.42 -10.94 2.11
CA THR A 119 7.10 -11.43 1.66
C THR A 119 6.18 -11.78 2.83
N ILE A 120 4.92 -11.34 2.74
CA ILE A 120 3.80 -11.77 3.59
C ILE A 120 2.85 -12.61 2.73
N THR A 121 2.47 -13.81 3.19
CA THR A 121 1.50 -14.68 2.49
C THR A 121 0.31 -14.98 3.39
N ILE A 122 -0.91 -14.73 2.89
CA ILE A 122 -2.16 -15.04 3.59
C ILE A 122 -2.93 -16.08 2.78
N LYS A 123 -3.13 -17.27 3.34
CA LYS A 123 -3.85 -18.37 2.70
C LYS A 123 -4.97 -18.86 3.59
N SER A 124 -6.21 -18.80 3.09
CA SER A 124 -7.38 -19.25 3.82
C SER A 124 -8.47 -19.75 2.87
N LYS A 125 -9.50 -20.42 3.41
CA LYS A 125 -10.71 -20.76 2.65
C LYS A 125 -11.56 -19.52 2.35
N ASN A 126 -11.63 -18.59 3.30
CA ASN A 126 -12.36 -17.33 3.22
C ASN A 126 -11.53 -16.21 3.85
N LEU A 127 -11.56 -15.01 3.29
CA LEU A 127 -10.97 -13.78 3.83
C LEU A 127 -12.00 -12.66 3.69
N LYS A 128 -12.26 -11.91 4.76
CA LYS A 128 -13.21 -10.78 4.78
C LYS A 128 -12.52 -9.56 5.36
N PHE A 129 -12.69 -8.43 4.68
CA PHE A 129 -12.30 -7.10 5.13
C PHE A 129 -13.58 -6.30 5.37
N ASP A 130 -13.77 -5.79 6.59
CA ASP A 130 -14.90 -4.95 7.01
C ASP A 130 -14.31 -3.69 7.66
N ILE A 131 -14.32 -2.58 6.94
CA ILE A 131 -13.57 -1.36 7.28
C ILE A 131 -14.54 -0.18 7.26
N GLU A 132 -14.53 0.61 8.34
CA GLU A 132 -15.48 1.71 8.55
C GLU A 132 -15.13 2.97 7.76
N GLU A 133 -13.83 3.22 7.60
CA GLU A 133 -13.33 4.45 6.97
C GLU A 133 -12.71 4.15 5.60
N ASN A 134 -11.43 3.77 5.57
CA ASN A 134 -10.63 3.79 4.33
C ASN A 134 -9.80 2.51 4.14
N ILE A 135 -9.64 2.12 2.87
CA ILE A 135 -8.67 1.10 2.44
C ILE A 135 -7.73 1.78 1.44
N GLU A 136 -6.43 1.70 1.71
CA GLU A 136 -5.38 2.17 0.81
C GLU A 136 -4.54 0.98 0.35
N THR A 137 -4.12 0.95 -0.92
CA THR A 137 -3.29 -0.11 -1.48
C THR A 137 -2.29 0.48 -2.45
N LYS A 138 -1.00 0.25 -2.18
CA LYS A 138 0.12 0.74 -2.98
C LYS A 138 1.05 -0.42 -3.35
N ALA A 139 1.39 -0.52 -4.63
CA ALA A 139 2.34 -1.49 -5.15
C ALA A 139 3.38 -0.76 -6.02
N GLY A 140 4.67 -0.97 -5.77
CA GLY A 140 5.75 -0.32 -6.53
C GLY A 140 6.01 -0.91 -7.92
N LYS A 141 5.36 -2.02 -8.27
CA LYS A 141 5.46 -2.67 -9.59
C LYS A 141 4.07 -3.08 -10.05
N ASP A 142 3.72 -4.35 -9.86
CA ASP A 142 2.52 -4.95 -10.41
C ASP A 142 1.50 -5.30 -9.31
N MET A 143 0.22 -5.20 -9.65
CA MET A 143 -0.89 -5.71 -8.84
C MET A 143 -1.74 -6.64 -9.70
N ASP A 144 -1.73 -7.94 -9.36
CA ASP A 144 -2.50 -8.97 -10.06
C ASP A 144 -3.73 -9.41 -9.26
N THR A 145 -4.91 -9.40 -9.89
CA THR A 145 -6.16 -9.90 -9.29
C THR A 145 -6.76 -11.01 -10.16
N ASN A 146 -6.71 -12.25 -9.69
CA ASN A 146 -7.27 -13.42 -10.37
C ASN A 146 -8.42 -14.03 -9.56
N VAL A 147 -9.63 -14.00 -10.12
CA VAL A 147 -10.86 -14.45 -9.46
C VAL A 147 -11.55 -15.50 -10.31
N GLY A 148 -11.87 -16.66 -9.74
CA GLY A 148 -12.42 -17.79 -10.48
C GLY A 148 -13.89 -17.65 -10.92
N GLN A 149 -14.60 -16.63 -10.43
CA GLN A 149 -15.99 -16.33 -10.82
C GLN A 149 -16.16 -14.83 -11.07
N ASN A 150 -16.71 -14.09 -10.10
CA ASN A 150 -17.17 -12.73 -10.31
C ASN A 150 -16.39 -11.71 -9.47
N ILE A 151 -16.15 -10.54 -10.04
CA ILE A 151 -15.76 -9.33 -9.31
C ILE A 151 -16.98 -8.39 -9.32
N LYS A 152 -17.34 -7.85 -8.16
CA LYS A 152 -18.44 -6.88 -8.02
C LYS A 152 -17.92 -5.64 -7.32
N ILE A 153 -17.96 -4.50 -8.01
CA ILE A 153 -17.56 -3.19 -7.47
C ILE A 153 -18.82 -2.32 -7.40
N ILE A 154 -19.08 -1.75 -6.23
CA ILE A 154 -20.20 -0.84 -6.00
C ILE A 154 -19.66 0.38 -5.27
N ALA A 155 -19.64 1.53 -5.95
CA ALA A 155 -19.37 2.82 -5.34
C ALA A 155 -20.65 3.67 -5.33
N ARG A 156 -20.87 4.43 -4.25
CA ARG A 156 -22.04 5.32 -4.11
C ARG A 156 -21.86 6.66 -4.82
N GLN A 157 -20.61 7.08 -5.01
CA GLN A 157 -20.27 8.36 -5.61
C GLN A 157 -19.58 8.13 -6.95
N GLU A 158 -18.34 7.64 -6.93
CA GLU A 158 -17.50 7.58 -8.12
C GLU A 158 -16.66 6.29 -8.17
N ILE A 159 -16.36 5.85 -9.39
CA ILE A 159 -15.26 4.93 -9.69
C ILE A 159 -14.38 5.66 -10.71
N SER A 160 -13.14 5.99 -10.33
CA SER A 160 -12.13 6.52 -11.26
C SER A 160 -11.14 5.43 -11.67
N GLN A 161 -10.77 5.40 -12.96
CA GLN A 161 -9.82 4.45 -13.54
C GLN A 161 -8.91 5.16 -14.54
N ASP A 162 -7.74 5.58 -14.08
CA ASP A 162 -6.73 6.26 -14.89
C ASP A 162 -5.58 5.30 -15.24
N SER A 163 -5.15 5.29 -16.51
CA SER A 163 -4.01 4.51 -16.99
C SER A 163 -3.15 5.36 -17.92
N GLY A 164 -1.87 5.53 -17.60
CA GLY A 164 -0.98 6.39 -18.37
C GLY A 164 -0.60 5.88 -19.77
N LYS A 165 -0.82 4.59 -20.06
CA LYS A 165 -0.46 4.00 -21.37
C LYS A 165 -1.62 3.35 -22.09
N ARG A 166 -2.28 2.39 -21.45
CA ARG A 166 -3.29 1.56 -22.10
C ARG A 166 -4.23 0.93 -21.09
N THR A 167 -5.52 0.98 -21.41
CA THR A 167 -6.57 0.21 -20.75
C THR A 167 -7.13 -0.79 -21.74
N ILE A 168 -7.34 -2.05 -21.30
CA ILE A 168 -7.98 -3.09 -22.11
C ILE A 168 -9.24 -3.56 -21.39
N ILE A 169 -10.37 -3.52 -22.09
CA ILE A 169 -11.63 -4.08 -21.61
C ILE A 169 -12.07 -5.12 -22.64
N SER A 170 -12.10 -6.39 -22.24
CA SER A 170 -12.43 -7.51 -23.12
C SER A 170 -13.36 -8.48 -22.39
N ALA A 171 -14.40 -8.94 -23.09
CA ALA A 171 -15.36 -9.91 -22.59
C ALA A 171 -15.60 -11.00 -23.64
N GLY A 172 -15.74 -12.25 -23.19
CA GLY A 172 -15.96 -13.39 -24.09
C GLY A 172 -17.36 -13.44 -24.72
N THR A 173 -18.32 -12.67 -24.21
CA THR A 173 -19.71 -12.69 -24.70
C THR A 173 -20.27 -11.29 -24.92
N ASN A 174 -20.32 -10.45 -23.88
CA ASN A 174 -20.88 -9.11 -23.98
C ASN A 174 -20.19 -8.13 -23.03
N THR A 175 -20.08 -6.87 -23.47
CA THR A 175 -19.71 -5.72 -22.64
C THR A 175 -20.89 -4.75 -22.66
N GLU A 176 -21.46 -4.43 -21.51
CA GLU A 176 -22.56 -3.48 -21.38
C GLU A 176 -22.10 -2.23 -20.63
N ILE A 177 -22.35 -1.05 -21.21
CA ILE A 177 -22.05 0.26 -20.62
C ILE A 177 -23.32 1.09 -20.68
N SER A 178 -23.79 1.56 -19.53
CA SER A 178 -25.04 2.31 -19.41
C SER A 178 -24.87 3.48 -18.46
N ALA A 179 -25.28 4.66 -18.92
CA ALA A 179 -25.33 5.88 -18.11
C ALA A 179 -26.72 6.50 -18.19
N LYS A 180 -27.23 7.03 -17.06
CA LYS A 180 -28.58 7.60 -17.00
C LYS A 180 -28.68 8.99 -17.59
N ALA A 181 -27.59 9.77 -17.52
CA ALA A 181 -27.55 11.15 -17.99
C ALA A 181 -26.68 11.25 -19.25
N HIS A 182 -25.38 11.08 -19.11
CA HIS A 182 -24.42 11.26 -20.20
C HIS A 182 -23.43 10.10 -20.25
N LEU A 183 -23.07 9.69 -21.47
CA LEU A 183 -21.94 8.81 -21.75
C LEU A 183 -21.01 9.56 -22.69
N ASP A 184 -19.84 9.94 -22.18
CA ASP A 184 -18.81 10.62 -22.97
C ASP A 184 -17.74 9.61 -23.40
N LEU A 185 -17.51 9.54 -24.71
CA LEU A 185 -16.44 8.74 -25.31
C LEU A 185 -15.55 9.66 -26.14
N TYR A 186 -14.30 9.79 -25.75
CA TYR A 186 -13.34 10.69 -26.38
C TYR A 186 -12.05 9.97 -26.73
N GLY A 187 -11.55 10.20 -27.96
CA GLY A 187 -10.22 9.80 -28.40
C GLY A 187 -9.57 10.95 -29.15
N LYS A 188 -8.37 11.37 -28.73
CA LYS A 188 -7.65 12.52 -29.29
C LYS A 188 -7.26 12.33 -30.76
N GLU A 189 -6.71 11.17 -31.10
CA GLU A 189 -6.23 10.90 -32.46
C GLU A 189 -7.24 10.10 -33.30
N LYS A 190 -7.79 9.03 -32.73
CA LYS A 190 -8.62 8.09 -33.48
C LYS A 190 -9.63 7.39 -32.58
N PHE A 191 -10.86 7.27 -33.08
CA PHE A 191 -11.89 6.40 -32.55
C PHE A 191 -12.23 5.34 -33.60
N ILE A 192 -12.24 4.06 -33.22
CA ILE A 192 -12.52 2.94 -34.12
C ILE A 192 -13.60 2.06 -33.49
N GLY A 193 -14.70 1.88 -34.20
CA GLY A 193 -15.70 0.85 -33.92
C GLY A 193 -15.75 -0.13 -35.10
N TYR A 194 -15.76 -1.43 -34.80
CA TYR A 194 -15.88 -2.49 -35.80
C TYR A 194 -16.64 -3.68 -35.23
N THR A 195 -17.46 -4.32 -36.06
CA THR A 195 -18.12 -5.60 -35.77
C THR A 195 -18.23 -6.38 -37.08
N ASP A 196 -18.12 -7.69 -37.02
CA ASP A 196 -18.43 -8.58 -38.15
C ASP A 196 -19.95 -8.68 -38.39
N GLY A 197 -20.75 -8.40 -37.35
CA GLY A 197 -22.20 -8.48 -37.37
C GLY A 197 -22.84 -7.14 -37.72
N GLN A 198 -23.73 -6.69 -36.85
CA GLN A 198 -24.49 -5.45 -37.02
C GLN A 198 -24.07 -4.41 -35.98
N THR A 199 -23.98 -3.15 -36.41
CA THR A 199 -23.84 -1.99 -35.53
C THR A 199 -25.07 -1.10 -35.67
N GLU A 200 -25.65 -0.70 -34.53
CA GLU A 200 -26.77 0.24 -34.50
C GLU A 200 -26.37 1.49 -33.71
N PHE A 201 -26.55 2.66 -34.33
CA PHE A 201 -26.47 3.96 -33.67
C PHE A 201 -27.80 4.70 -33.87
N GLY A 202 -28.30 5.34 -32.81
CA GLY A 202 -29.55 6.07 -32.89
C GLY A 202 -29.68 7.09 -31.77
N ALA A 203 -30.42 8.15 -32.04
CA ALA A 203 -30.83 9.16 -31.08
C ALA A 203 -32.32 9.47 -31.29
N LYS A 204 -33.08 9.69 -30.21
CA LYS A 204 -34.51 10.02 -30.30
C LYS A 204 -34.77 11.40 -30.88
N ASP A 205 -33.94 12.38 -30.51
CA ASP A 205 -34.09 13.77 -30.94
C ASP A 205 -33.14 14.09 -32.09
N ARG A 206 -31.83 14.09 -31.83
CA ARG A 206 -30.81 14.47 -32.82
C ARG A 206 -29.57 13.59 -32.73
N MET A 207 -29.12 13.09 -33.87
CA MET A 207 -27.76 12.55 -34.05
C MET A 207 -26.97 13.55 -34.88
N HIS A 208 -25.85 14.04 -34.36
CA HIS A 208 -24.97 14.98 -35.05
C HIS A 208 -23.67 14.27 -35.43
N VAL A 209 -23.38 14.18 -36.74
CA VAL A 209 -22.12 13.65 -37.28
C VAL A 209 -21.46 14.80 -38.04
N TYR A 210 -20.26 15.20 -37.62
CA TYR A 210 -19.57 16.36 -38.15
C TYR A 210 -18.07 16.09 -38.31
N GLY A 211 -17.50 16.62 -39.39
CA GLY A 211 -16.06 16.62 -39.66
C GLY A 211 -15.80 17.26 -41.02
N SER A 212 -14.55 17.66 -41.28
CA SER A 212 -14.18 18.28 -42.56
C SER A 212 -14.51 17.39 -43.76
N ASN A 213 -14.42 16.06 -43.57
CA ASN A 213 -14.82 15.05 -44.54
C ASN A 213 -15.57 13.94 -43.82
N SER A 214 -16.73 13.52 -44.33
CA SER A 214 -17.48 12.35 -43.86
C SER A 214 -17.73 11.42 -45.04
N LEU A 215 -17.31 10.15 -44.93
CA LEU A 215 -17.49 9.14 -45.97
C LEU A 215 -18.44 8.05 -45.44
N LEU A 216 -19.55 7.85 -46.14
CA LEU A 216 -20.50 6.77 -45.88
C LEU A 216 -20.62 5.93 -47.15
N THR A 217 -20.27 4.65 -47.05
CA THR A 217 -20.25 3.72 -48.20
C THR A 217 -20.97 2.44 -47.82
N ALA A 218 -21.77 1.90 -48.74
CA ALA A 218 -22.33 0.56 -48.65
C ALA A 218 -22.11 -0.17 -49.96
N ILE A 219 -21.89 -1.49 -49.90
CA ILE A 219 -21.75 -2.34 -51.09
C ILE A 219 -23.09 -2.46 -51.82
N ASP A 220 -24.17 -2.64 -51.06
CA ASP A 220 -25.51 -2.86 -51.61
C ASP A 220 -26.33 -1.55 -51.61
N LYS A 221 -26.61 -1.00 -50.43
CA LYS A 221 -27.59 0.09 -50.31
C LYS A 221 -27.31 1.02 -49.12
N ILE A 222 -27.50 2.31 -49.34
CA ILE A 222 -27.68 3.31 -48.29
C ILE A 222 -29.11 3.86 -48.41
N GLU A 223 -29.92 3.73 -47.36
CA GLU A 223 -31.29 4.25 -47.32
C GLU A 223 -31.39 5.50 -46.43
N TYR A 224 -31.89 6.59 -47.01
CA TYR A 224 -32.26 7.79 -46.26
C TYR A 224 -33.75 8.05 -46.41
N LYS A 225 -34.46 8.16 -45.27
CA LYS A 225 -35.90 8.44 -45.22
C LYS A 225 -36.13 9.71 -44.39
N ALA A 226 -36.11 10.87 -45.05
CA ALA A 226 -36.33 12.17 -44.42
C ALA A 226 -37.46 12.93 -45.14
N PRO A 227 -38.54 13.35 -44.45
CA PRO A 227 -39.64 14.11 -45.05
C PRO A 227 -39.23 15.47 -45.63
N GLN A 228 -38.14 16.04 -45.12
CA GLN A 228 -37.54 17.30 -45.56
C GLN A 228 -36.02 17.18 -45.44
N MET A 229 -35.28 17.37 -46.53
CA MET A 229 -33.80 17.33 -46.53
C MET A 229 -33.15 18.73 -46.60
N ASN A 230 -33.95 19.78 -46.78
CA ASN A 230 -33.46 21.08 -47.23
C ASN A 230 -33.16 22.06 -46.09
N LYS A 231 -32.21 21.71 -45.21
CA LYS A 231 -31.50 22.74 -44.45
C LYS A 231 -30.03 22.69 -44.85
N LEU A 232 -29.49 23.86 -45.22
CA LEU A 232 -28.05 24.05 -45.34
C LEU A 232 -27.38 23.59 -44.02
N PRO A 233 -26.14 23.08 -44.06
CA PRO A 233 -25.38 22.76 -42.86
C PRO A 233 -25.43 23.97 -41.93
N GLN A 234 -26.14 23.84 -40.81
CA GLN A 234 -26.00 24.80 -39.73
C GLN A 234 -24.70 24.43 -39.02
N ASN A 235 -23.91 25.42 -38.60
CA ASN A 235 -22.87 25.16 -37.63
C ASN A 235 -23.57 24.62 -36.37
N GLY A 236 -23.60 23.30 -36.22
CA GLY A 236 -24.16 22.70 -35.03
C GLY A 236 -23.27 23.08 -33.87
N GLU A 237 -23.84 23.73 -32.87
CA GLU A 237 -23.19 23.86 -31.56
C GLU A 237 -23.06 22.43 -31.00
N PHE A 238 -21.84 21.91 -31.04
CA PHE A 238 -21.48 20.68 -30.35
C PHE A 238 -21.35 21.03 -28.87
N GLU A 239 -22.03 20.28 -27.99
CA GLU A 239 -21.69 20.25 -26.56
C GLU A 239 -20.39 19.46 -26.36
N TYR A 240 -19.35 19.84 -27.08
CA TYR A 240 -17.99 19.49 -26.76
C TYR A 240 -17.44 20.69 -25.99
N THR A 241 -17.31 20.54 -24.67
CA THR A 241 -16.55 21.51 -23.90
C THR A 241 -15.10 21.44 -24.39
N LYS A 242 -14.72 22.39 -25.25
CA LYS A 242 -13.31 22.64 -25.62
C LYS A 242 -12.50 23.21 -24.45
N GLU A 243 -13.13 23.34 -23.30
CA GLU A 243 -12.49 23.83 -22.10
C GLU A 243 -11.38 22.86 -21.70
N LYS A 244 -10.23 23.46 -21.44
CA LYS A 244 -9.05 22.78 -20.94
C LYS A 244 -9.31 22.37 -19.51
N GLN A 245 -9.07 21.11 -19.19
CA GLN A 245 -9.33 20.57 -17.86
C GLN A 245 -8.16 19.71 -17.41
N ILE A 246 -7.81 19.85 -16.13
CA ILE A 246 -6.96 18.89 -15.43
C ILE A 246 -7.86 17.73 -15.01
N VAL A 247 -7.53 16.52 -15.42
CA VAL A 247 -8.30 15.30 -15.17
C VAL A 247 -7.87 14.67 -13.85
N SER A 248 -6.56 14.63 -13.59
CA SER A 248 -5.99 14.00 -12.41
C SER A 248 -4.62 14.61 -12.10
N ILE A 249 -4.28 14.62 -10.81
CA ILE A 249 -3.02 15.15 -10.26
C ILE A 249 -2.44 14.08 -9.34
N GLN A 250 -1.16 13.74 -9.51
CA GLN A 250 -0.44 12.78 -8.69
C GLN A 250 0.89 13.36 -8.22
N TRP A 251 1.18 13.23 -6.93
CA TRP A 251 2.49 13.57 -6.37
C TRP A 251 3.50 12.49 -6.71
N MET A 252 4.70 12.91 -7.11
CA MET A 252 5.79 12.03 -7.53
C MET A 252 7.06 12.41 -6.77
N ASP A 253 7.97 11.45 -6.62
CA ASP A 253 9.33 11.74 -6.19
C ASP A 253 10.04 12.68 -7.19
N GLY A 254 11.15 13.28 -6.76
CA GLY A 254 11.91 14.23 -7.58
C GLY A 254 12.43 13.65 -8.90
N ASP A 255 12.56 12.33 -8.99
CA ASP A 255 13.00 11.62 -10.19
C ASP A 255 11.85 11.19 -11.12
N MET A 256 10.57 11.41 -10.74
CA MET A 256 9.37 10.94 -11.44
C MET A 256 9.33 9.42 -11.65
N LYS A 257 9.84 8.66 -10.69
CA LYS A 257 9.82 7.19 -10.70
C LYS A 257 8.63 6.64 -9.92
N ASP A 258 8.36 7.22 -8.76
CA ASP A 258 7.41 6.66 -7.80
C ASP A 258 6.36 7.72 -7.39
N ILE A 259 5.10 7.30 -7.28
CA ILE A 259 4.04 8.11 -6.68
C ILE A 259 4.29 8.19 -5.17
N ILE A 260 4.21 9.39 -4.58
CA ILE A 260 4.48 9.64 -3.16
C ILE A 260 3.27 10.26 -2.46
N ASP A 261 3.09 9.93 -1.18
CA ASP A 261 2.00 10.47 -0.34
C ASP A 261 2.58 11.25 0.86
N THR A 262 3.88 11.13 1.09
CA THR A 262 4.64 11.84 2.12
C THR A 262 6.03 12.20 1.56
N ALA A 263 6.58 13.33 2.01
CA ALA A 263 7.93 13.77 1.68
C ALA A 263 8.55 14.47 2.90
N PHE A 264 9.86 14.32 3.08
CA PHE A 264 10.60 14.96 4.17
C PHE A 264 11.21 16.29 3.75
N ILE A 265 11.49 17.15 4.74
CA ILE A 265 12.17 18.43 4.54
C ILE A 265 13.54 18.18 3.87
N GLY A 266 13.71 18.77 2.68
CA GLY A 266 14.91 18.65 1.85
C GLY A 266 14.77 17.65 0.69
N GLU A 267 13.70 16.85 0.64
CA GLU A 267 13.39 16.00 -0.51
C GLU A 267 12.76 16.81 -1.64
N LYS A 268 13.06 16.40 -2.87
CA LYS A 268 12.45 16.97 -4.07
C LYS A 268 11.20 16.19 -4.39
N ILE A 269 10.12 16.91 -4.68
CA ILE A 269 8.85 16.36 -5.12
C ILE A 269 8.49 16.96 -6.48
N SER A 270 7.73 16.22 -7.27
CA SER A 270 7.21 16.65 -8.57
C SER A 270 5.73 16.33 -8.65
N ILE A 271 5.04 16.89 -9.65
CA ILE A 271 3.62 16.60 -9.89
C ILE A 271 3.47 16.03 -11.31
N LEU A 272 2.74 14.92 -11.43
CA LEU A 272 2.26 14.40 -12.70
C LEU A 272 0.80 14.81 -12.90
N VAL A 273 0.50 15.47 -14.02
CA VAL A 273 -0.84 15.97 -14.33
C VAL A 273 -1.36 15.33 -15.61
N TYR A 274 -2.55 14.74 -15.55
CA TYR A 274 -3.30 14.26 -16.72
C TYR A 274 -4.27 15.32 -17.20
N THR A 275 -4.35 15.52 -18.50
CA THR A 275 -5.01 16.70 -19.08
C THR A 275 -6.02 16.30 -20.14
N ARG A 276 -7.05 17.14 -20.30
CA ARG A 276 -8.05 17.03 -21.36
C ARG A 276 -8.06 18.33 -22.16
N ASN A 277 -8.05 18.21 -23.48
CA ASN A 277 -8.09 19.30 -24.45
C ASN A 277 -6.89 20.25 -24.46
N TYR A 278 -5.75 19.85 -23.85
CA TYR A 278 -4.48 20.55 -24.02
C TYR A 278 -3.72 20.03 -25.25
N ASP A 279 -3.07 20.94 -25.95
CA ASP A 279 -2.18 20.65 -27.08
C ASP A 279 -0.75 20.34 -26.60
N GLU A 280 -0.01 19.57 -27.40
CA GLU A 280 1.41 19.32 -27.11
C GLU A 280 2.18 20.65 -27.11
N GLY A 281 2.99 20.87 -26.08
CA GLY A 281 3.76 22.10 -25.93
C GLY A 281 3.07 23.18 -25.10
N GLU A 282 1.82 23.00 -24.71
CA GLU A 282 1.13 23.93 -23.81
C GLU A 282 1.63 23.78 -22.37
N THR A 283 1.75 24.90 -21.66
CA THR A 283 2.18 24.95 -20.26
C THR A 283 0.98 24.83 -19.33
N ILE A 284 1.14 24.05 -18.27
CA ILE A 284 0.22 23.95 -17.15
C ILE A 284 0.94 24.37 -15.90
N ASP A 285 0.29 25.28 -15.17
CA ASP A 285 0.73 25.77 -13.88
C ASP A 285 -0.28 25.26 -12.84
N VAL A 286 0.23 24.63 -11.77
CA VAL A 286 -0.57 24.17 -10.63
C VAL A 286 -0.04 24.86 -9.38
N ASP A 287 -0.87 25.72 -8.80
CA ASP A 287 -0.57 26.38 -7.54
C ASP A 287 -0.92 25.46 -6.37
N VAL A 288 0.08 25.15 -5.55
CA VAL A 288 -0.06 24.33 -4.34
C VAL A 288 0.21 25.20 -3.11
N GLU A 289 -0.77 25.28 -2.23
CA GLU A 289 -0.63 25.92 -0.94
C GLU A 289 0.02 24.95 0.06
N HIS A 290 1.18 25.31 0.60
CA HIS A 290 1.81 24.58 1.70
C HIS A 290 1.61 25.33 3.01
N ASP A 291 1.17 24.60 4.04
CA ASP A 291 1.06 25.11 5.42
C ASP A 291 2.30 24.68 6.22
N TYR A 292 3.13 25.64 6.62
CA TYR A 292 4.32 25.41 7.43
C TYR A 292 4.27 26.29 8.68
N ASN A 293 4.16 25.68 9.87
CA ASN A 293 4.24 26.39 11.16
C ASN A 293 3.36 27.67 11.25
N ASN A 294 2.11 27.60 10.77
CA ASN A 294 1.15 28.72 10.68
C ASN A 294 1.49 29.82 9.66
N GLU A 295 2.43 29.59 8.74
CA GLU A 295 2.66 30.40 7.56
C GLU A 295 2.26 29.64 6.29
N LYS A 296 1.36 30.22 5.50
CA LYS A 296 0.91 29.70 4.20
C LYS A 296 1.86 30.18 3.10
N LYS A 297 2.49 29.24 2.40
CA LYS A 297 3.37 29.53 1.25
C LYS A 297 2.82 28.85 0.00
N GLU A 298 2.46 29.64 -0.98
CA GLU A 298 1.98 29.17 -2.27
C GLU A 298 3.17 28.88 -3.20
N ILE A 299 3.15 27.72 -3.85
CA ILE A 299 4.19 27.27 -4.77
C ILE A 299 3.54 26.84 -6.06
N THR A 300 3.90 27.51 -7.15
CA THR A 300 3.49 27.15 -8.50
C THR A 300 4.41 26.07 -9.05
N TYR A 301 3.83 24.97 -9.50
CA TYR A 301 4.52 23.92 -10.26
C TYR A 301 4.16 24.08 -11.72
N SER A 302 5.17 24.22 -12.59
CA SER A 302 4.94 24.43 -14.03
C SER A 302 5.46 23.26 -14.86
N GLY A 303 4.75 22.87 -15.90
CA GLY A 303 5.10 21.74 -16.76
C GLY A 303 4.51 21.86 -18.15
N VAL A 304 5.11 21.15 -19.11
CA VAL A 304 4.66 21.18 -20.52
C VAL A 304 3.95 19.88 -20.86
N VAL A 305 2.77 19.99 -21.47
CA VAL A 305 1.97 18.85 -21.92
C VAL A 305 2.69 18.15 -23.07
N ASN A 306 2.93 16.85 -22.92
CA ASN A 306 3.57 16.02 -23.92
C ASN A 306 2.56 15.43 -24.92
N LYS A 307 3.06 14.61 -25.86
CA LYS A 307 2.24 13.90 -26.86
C LYS A 307 1.19 12.97 -26.27
N GLU A 308 1.50 12.39 -25.12
CA GLU A 308 0.66 11.42 -24.42
C GLU A 308 -0.43 12.12 -23.58
N GLY A 309 -0.45 13.46 -23.53
CA GLY A 309 -1.50 14.26 -22.90
C GLY A 309 -1.30 14.46 -21.39
N PHE A 310 -0.11 14.21 -20.88
CA PHE A 310 0.27 14.55 -19.50
C PHE A 310 1.40 15.56 -19.46
N ALA A 311 1.49 16.28 -18.35
CA ALA A 311 2.58 17.20 -18.06
C ALA A 311 3.32 16.73 -16.80
N GLU A 312 4.64 16.68 -16.89
CA GLU A 312 5.51 16.51 -15.72
C GLU A 312 5.88 17.90 -15.21
N LEU A 313 5.29 18.29 -14.09
CA LEU A 313 5.53 19.58 -13.46
C LEU A 313 6.67 19.40 -12.46
N LYS A 314 7.88 19.41 -13.02
CA LYS A 314 9.14 19.33 -12.28
C LYS A 314 9.51 20.74 -11.89
N GLU A 315 9.43 21.09 -10.61
CA GLU A 315 10.07 22.34 -10.19
C GLU A 315 10.85 22.28 -8.89
N LYS A 316 12.02 22.89 -8.98
CA LYS A 316 13.06 23.02 -7.96
C LYS A 316 12.51 23.80 -6.78
N VAL A 317 12.03 23.08 -5.78
CA VAL A 317 11.72 23.68 -4.48
C VAL A 317 12.43 22.87 -3.42
N GLU A 318 13.52 23.42 -2.87
CA GLU A 318 14.06 22.92 -1.61
C GLU A 318 13.09 23.33 -0.50
N ILE A 319 12.64 22.37 0.29
CA ILE A 319 11.98 22.67 1.56
C ILE A 319 13.07 23.23 2.48
N GLU A 320 13.14 24.56 2.58
CA GLU A 320 14.19 25.24 3.35
C GLU A 320 14.03 24.97 4.85
N LYS A 321 15.15 24.67 5.54
CA LYS A 321 15.22 24.74 7.00
C LYS A 321 15.26 26.21 7.43
N GLN A 322 14.55 26.51 8.51
CA GLN A 322 14.70 27.76 9.25
C GLN A 322 16.19 28.00 9.56
N LYS A 323 16.72 29.20 9.26
CA LYS A 323 17.95 29.66 9.91
C LYS A 323 17.63 29.80 11.39
N GLU A 324 18.28 29.01 12.25
CA GLU A 324 18.29 29.27 13.69
C GLU A 324 18.77 30.72 13.88
N GLU A 325 17.88 31.58 14.39
CA GLU A 325 18.31 32.86 14.95
C GLU A 325 19.20 32.55 16.15
N ASP A 326 20.44 33.02 16.04
CA ASP A 326 21.46 33.05 17.07
C ASP A 326 20.88 33.72 18.33
N SER A 327 20.33 32.92 19.25
CA SER A 327 19.91 33.37 20.58
C SER A 327 21.14 33.54 21.46
N SER A 328 21.93 34.56 21.11
CA SER A 328 22.87 35.17 22.04
C SER A 328 22.08 35.91 23.13
N GLU A 329 22.27 35.42 24.35
CA GLU A 329 22.17 36.15 25.62
C GLU A 329 21.00 37.13 25.82
N LYS A 330 20.08 36.77 26.72
CA LYS A 330 19.70 37.67 27.83
C LYS A 330 18.97 36.94 28.97
N ASN A 331 19.62 37.04 30.14
CA ASN A 331 19.16 36.90 31.53
C ASN A 331 17.67 37.29 31.73
N ILE A 332 16.88 36.71 32.65
CA ILE A 332 17.06 36.32 34.07
C ILE A 332 16.16 35.12 34.38
#